data_AF-R9B7W5-F1
#
_entry.id   AF-R9B7W5-F1
#
_cell.length_a   1.000
_cell.length_b   1.000
_cell.length_c   1.000
_cell.angle_alpha   90.00
_cell.angle_beta   90.00
_cell.angle_gamma   90.00
#
_symmetry.space_group_name_H-M   'P 1'
#
loop_
_entity.id
_entity.type
_entity.pdbx_description
1 polymer ?
#
loop_
_entity_poly.entity_id
_entity_poly.type
_entity_poly.pdbx_seq_one_letter_code
_entity_poly.pdbx_strand_id
1 'polypeptide(L)'
;MKTIIIAACISSLFLTACEQKKTEPEFITPRDQYGARYSVGDLGGRPVNLGREAPWVEYEDNTGFVTGKKYKRQTRTYQSKIQAFGFYMRYTDGLVLVRYYKASPYSEKQYNAEINLPDNHWVRVGVYADKSYYGDLTKRLVNSTLETKILSKKQLEEFNFRGIYLPTDEYEYDLQKYVPHPEWVKRNKKLIAKNTGSNILYNIDDLYVEKNEQGNVLTLITCGYSENPIARQCKQEFVLEPEMKASLSILFQRVHLQDWKLIQQQAKKVVQGFIVDPIKIKDGMK
;
A
#
# COMPACT_ATOMS: atom_id res chain seq x y z
N MET A 1 -23.50 -93.55 -0.35
CA MET A 1 -24.09 -92.98 -1.58
C MET A 1 -24.06 -91.47 -1.49
N LYS A 2 -23.47 -90.84 -2.52
CA LYS A 2 -23.55 -89.43 -2.91
C LYS A 2 -22.98 -88.37 -1.95
N THR A 3 -21.70 -88.10 -2.20
CA THR A 3 -21.01 -86.81 -2.12
C THR A 3 -21.88 -85.67 -2.68
N ILE A 4 -22.02 -84.57 -1.93
CA ILE A 4 -22.37 -83.26 -2.47
C ILE A 4 -21.41 -82.26 -1.83
N ILE A 5 -20.46 -81.80 -2.62
CA ILE A 5 -19.54 -80.69 -2.33
C ILE A 5 -20.28 -79.42 -2.74
N ILE A 6 -20.64 -78.56 -1.78
CA ILE A 6 -21.17 -77.23 -2.09
C ILE A 6 -19.98 -76.28 -2.17
N ALA A 7 -19.64 -75.92 -3.40
CA ALA A 7 -18.61 -74.94 -3.73
C ALA A 7 -19.06 -73.54 -3.28
N ALA A 8 -18.31 -72.93 -2.37
CA ALA A 8 -18.47 -71.53 -2.02
C ALA A 8 -17.87 -70.65 -3.14
N CYS A 9 -18.73 -70.08 -3.99
CA CYS A 9 -18.34 -69.03 -4.92
C CYS A 9 -18.16 -67.72 -4.14
N ILE A 10 -16.91 -67.41 -3.77
CA ILE A 10 -16.51 -66.09 -3.28
C ILE A 10 -16.54 -65.16 -4.50
N SER A 11 -17.64 -64.44 -4.67
CA SER A 11 -17.74 -63.34 -5.61
C SER A 11 -17.00 -62.15 -5.00
N SER A 12 -15.74 -61.99 -5.39
CA SER A 12 -14.95 -60.79 -5.15
C SER A 12 -15.54 -59.63 -5.95
N LEU A 13 -16.51 -58.94 -5.34
CA LEU A 13 -16.92 -57.60 -5.75
C LEU A 13 -15.73 -56.65 -5.55
N PHE A 14 -14.95 -56.45 -6.61
CA PHE A 14 -14.07 -55.30 -6.74
C PHE A 14 -14.95 -54.05 -6.77
N LEU A 15 -15.18 -53.44 -5.60
CA LEU A 15 -15.62 -52.05 -5.52
C LEU A 15 -14.45 -51.20 -6.00
N THR A 16 -14.40 -50.96 -7.31
CA THR A 16 -13.67 -49.83 -7.86
C THR A 16 -14.36 -48.58 -7.33
N ALA A 17 -13.82 -48.05 -6.23
CA ALA A 17 -14.11 -46.68 -5.82
C ALA A 17 -13.65 -45.78 -6.97
N CYS A 18 -14.59 -45.42 -7.85
CA CYS A 18 -14.44 -44.26 -8.72
C CYS A 18 -14.29 -43.08 -7.78
N GLU A 19 -13.04 -42.71 -7.52
CA GLU A 19 -12.68 -41.44 -6.90
C GLU A 19 -13.12 -40.36 -7.90
N GLN A 20 -14.40 -39.98 -7.83
CA GLN A 20 -14.92 -38.83 -8.53
C GLN A 20 -14.11 -37.65 -8.02
N LYS A 21 -13.11 -37.27 -8.83
CA LYS A 21 -12.30 -36.07 -8.64
C LYS A 21 -13.28 -34.90 -8.66
N LYS A 22 -13.77 -34.54 -7.48
CA LYS A 22 -14.73 -33.47 -7.26
C LYS A 22 -14.07 -32.22 -7.81
N THR A 23 -14.45 -31.83 -9.02
CA THR A 23 -13.88 -30.66 -9.67
C THR A 23 -14.47 -29.50 -8.90
N GLU A 24 -13.66 -28.85 -8.05
CA GLU A 24 -14.13 -27.65 -7.37
C GLU A 24 -14.65 -26.68 -8.44
N PRO A 25 -15.83 -26.07 -8.23
CA PRO A 25 -16.38 -25.14 -9.19
C PRO A 25 -15.36 -24.02 -9.45
N GLU A 26 -15.13 -23.72 -10.73
CA GLU A 26 -14.21 -22.67 -11.13
C GLU A 26 -14.68 -21.33 -10.55
N PHE A 27 -13.78 -20.62 -9.86
CA PHE A 27 -14.12 -19.33 -9.26
C PHE A 27 -14.44 -18.30 -10.37
N ILE A 28 -15.68 -17.79 -10.35
CA ILE A 28 -16.13 -16.75 -11.26
C ILE A 28 -15.79 -15.39 -10.68
N THR A 29 -14.84 -14.68 -11.29
CA THR A 29 -14.48 -13.33 -10.86
C THR A 29 -15.65 -12.36 -11.06
N PRO A 30 -16.10 -11.66 -10.00
CA PRO A 30 -17.12 -10.61 -10.12
C PRO A 30 -16.70 -9.51 -11.09
N ARG A 31 -17.69 -8.79 -11.62
CA ARG A 31 -17.49 -7.70 -12.58
C ARG A 31 -17.92 -6.37 -12.00
N ASP A 32 -17.18 -5.33 -12.34
CA ASP A 32 -17.50 -3.95 -12.01
C ASP A 32 -18.72 -3.44 -12.81
N GLN A 33 -19.17 -2.23 -12.47
CA GLN A 33 -20.28 -1.54 -13.14
C GLN A 33 -20.09 -1.34 -14.66
N TYR A 34 -18.87 -1.52 -15.18
CA TYR A 34 -18.57 -1.43 -16.61
C TYR A 34 -18.49 -2.81 -17.30
N GLY A 35 -18.77 -3.87 -16.55
CA GLY A 35 -18.67 -5.27 -16.97
C GLY A 35 -17.24 -5.81 -17.02
N ALA A 36 -16.24 -5.08 -16.52
CA ALA A 36 -14.87 -5.56 -16.47
C ALA A 36 -14.62 -6.36 -15.19
N ARG A 37 -13.78 -7.40 -15.24
CA ARG A 37 -13.50 -8.21 -14.04
C ARG A 37 -12.77 -7.37 -12.99
N TYR A 38 -13.18 -7.51 -11.73
CA TYR A 38 -12.43 -6.99 -10.59
C TYR A 38 -11.08 -7.70 -10.47
N SER A 39 -10.09 -6.99 -9.92
CA SER A 39 -8.95 -7.64 -9.26
C SER A 39 -9.41 -8.03 -7.86
N VAL A 40 -9.52 -9.33 -7.59
CA VAL A 40 -10.00 -9.85 -6.31
C VAL A 40 -8.86 -10.46 -5.51
N GLY A 41 -8.92 -10.37 -4.20
CA GLY A 41 -7.90 -10.95 -3.33
C GLY A 41 -8.10 -10.66 -1.86
N ASP A 42 -7.13 -11.10 -1.07
CA ASP A 42 -6.97 -10.76 0.34
C ASP A 42 -6.03 -9.55 0.45
N LEU A 43 -6.55 -8.46 1.00
CA LEU A 43 -5.79 -7.27 1.34
C LEU A 43 -5.70 -7.19 2.87
N GLY A 44 -4.54 -7.56 3.42
CA GLY A 44 -4.29 -7.46 4.86
C GLY A 44 -5.30 -8.21 5.74
N GLY A 45 -5.79 -9.38 5.28
CA GLY A 45 -6.79 -10.19 5.99
C GLY A 45 -8.24 -9.87 5.64
N ARG A 46 -8.50 -8.99 4.66
CA ARG A 46 -9.85 -8.64 4.20
C ARG A 46 -10.05 -9.01 2.73
N PRO A 47 -11.15 -9.69 2.36
CA PRO A 47 -11.46 -9.91 0.95
C PRO A 47 -11.87 -8.58 0.29
N VAL A 48 -11.34 -8.31 -0.91
CA VAL A 48 -11.60 -7.06 -1.64
C VAL A 48 -11.94 -7.28 -3.11
N ASN A 49 -12.73 -6.34 -3.65
CA ASN A 49 -12.97 -6.16 -5.09
C ASN A 49 -12.36 -4.82 -5.54
N LEU A 50 -11.24 -4.88 -6.26
CA LEU A 50 -10.54 -3.69 -6.79
C LEU A 50 -10.92 -3.45 -8.24
N GLY A 51 -11.69 -2.39 -8.49
CA GLY A 51 -12.19 -2.04 -9.82
C GLY A 51 -11.21 -1.18 -10.61
N ARG A 52 -11.75 -0.36 -11.52
CA ARG A 52 -10.94 0.53 -12.38
C ARG A 52 -10.35 1.72 -11.64
N GLU A 53 -10.90 2.02 -10.48
CA GLU A 53 -10.44 3.00 -9.52
C GLU A 53 -9.14 2.60 -8.79
N ALA A 54 -8.77 1.32 -8.82
CA ALA A 54 -7.56 0.78 -8.18
C ALA A 54 -6.67 0.06 -9.21
N PRO A 55 -6.00 0.81 -10.12
CA PRO A 55 -5.12 0.21 -11.12
C PRO A 55 -3.85 -0.40 -10.51
N TRP A 56 -3.12 -1.17 -11.34
CA TRP A 56 -1.79 -1.72 -11.04
C TRP A 56 -1.72 -2.60 -9.78
N VAL A 57 -2.69 -3.51 -9.65
CA VAL A 57 -2.71 -4.49 -8.55
C VAL A 57 -1.59 -5.51 -8.70
N GLU A 58 -0.75 -5.60 -7.68
CA GLU A 58 0.33 -6.57 -7.52
C GLU A 58 -0.08 -7.64 -6.50
N TYR A 59 0.18 -8.89 -6.86
CA TYR A 59 -0.08 -10.06 -6.01
C TYR A 59 1.23 -10.68 -5.56
N GLU A 60 1.18 -11.46 -4.49
CA GLU A 60 2.37 -12.02 -3.85
C GLU A 60 3.25 -12.90 -4.74
N ASP A 61 2.62 -13.62 -5.66
CA ASP A 61 3.27 -14.51 -6.62
C ASP A 61 3.69 -13.81 -7.92
N ASN A 62 3.43 -12.51 -8.05
CA ASN A 62 3.70 -11.72 -9.25
C ASN A 62 4.23 -10.34 -8.89
N THR A 63 5.41 -10.33 -8.25
CA THR A 63 6.23 -9.12 -8.11
C THR A 63 6.81 -8.80 -9.49
N GLY A 64 6.67 -7.56 -9.99
CA GLY A 64 6.99 -7.14 -11.38
C GLY A 64 8.41 -7.39 -11.92
N PHE A 65 9.25 -8.20 -11.27
CA PHE A 65 10.51 -8.70 -11.79
C PHE A 65 10.28 -9.94 -12.66
N VAL A 66 10.45 -9.76 -13.97
CA VAL A 66 10.50 -10.84 -14.95
C VAL A 66 11.76 -11.67 -14.72
N THR A 67 11.68 -12.66 -13.83
CA THR A 67 12.56 -13.83 -13.94
C THR A 67 12.20 -14.49 -15.27
N GLY A 68 13.16 -14.81 -16.14
CA GLY A 68 12.94 -15.22 -17.55
C GLY A 68 12.03 -16.45 -17.81
N LYS A 69 11.25 -16.91 -16.83
CA LYS A 69 10.17 -17.88 -16.96
C LYS A 69 8.87 -17.16 -17.36
N LYS A 70 8.15 -17.70 -18.36
CA LYS A 70 6.79 -17.25 -18.69
C LYS A 70 5.90 -17.41 -17.46
N TYR A 71 5.56 -16.31 -16.81
CA TYR A 71 4.64 -16.29 -15.69
C TYR A 71 3.27 -16.83 -16.15
N LYS A 72 2.84 -17.97 -15.58
CA LYS A 72 1.50 -18.50 -15.79
C LYS A 72 0.58 -17.81 -14.81
N ARG A 73 -0.22 -16.86 -15.31
CA ARG A 73 -1.20 -16.15 -14.50
C ARG A 73 -2.19 -17.13 -13.89
N GLN A 74 -2.20 -17.20 -12.56
CA GLN A 74 -3.16 -18.00 -11.82
C GLN A 74 -4.53 -17.31 -11.80
N THR A 75 -5.61 -18.09 -11.74
CA THR A 75 -6.94 -17.57 -11.45
C THR A 75 -6.92 -16.95 -10.06
N ARG A 76 -7.34 -15.68 -9.96
CA ARG A 76 -7.38 -14.96 -8.69
C ARG A 76 -8.69 -15.22 -7.98
N THR A 77 -8.58 -15.45 -6.68
CA THR A 77 -9.69 -15.67 -5.74
C THR A 77 -9.49 -14.76 -4.52
N TYR A 78 -10.44 -14.72 -3.60
CA TYR A 78 -10.29 -13.95 -2.36
C TYR A 78 -9.19 -14.46 -1.41
N GLN A 79 -8.57 -15.61 -1.70
CA GLN A 79 -7.38 -16.09 -0.99
C GLN A 79 -6.07 -15.57 -1.61
N SER A 80 -6.12 -14.99 -2.82
CA SER A 80 -4.94 -14.46 -3.49
C SER A 80 -4.42 -13.21 -2.76
N LYS A 81 -3.22 -13.28 -2.19
CA LYS A 81 -2.64 -12.17 -1.43
C LYS A 81 -2.28 -11.00 -2.34
N ILE A 82 -2.87 -9.84 -2.07
CA ILE A 82 -2.55 -8.57 -2.73
C ILE A 82 -1.45 -7.90 -1.92
N GLN A 83 -0.36 -7.54 -2.60
CA GLN A 83 0.79 -6.86 -1.99
C GLN A 83 0.72 -5.35 -2.14
N ALA A 84 0.31 -4.87 -3.31
CA ALA A 84 0.28 -3.44 -3.55
C ALA A 84 -0.73 -3.05 -4.63
N PHE A 85 -1.21 -1.83 -4.56
CA PHE A 85 -1.85 -1.11 -5.66
C PHE A 85 -1.78 0.39 -5.38
N GLY A 86 -2.21 1.20 -6.35
CA GLY A 86 -2.28 2.63 -6.13
C GLY A 86 -3.38 3.30 -6.92
N PHE A 87 -3.77 4.49 -6.50
CA PHE A 87 -4.79 5.29 -7.15
C PHE A 87 -4.54 6.78 -6.91
N TYR A 88 -5.25 7.62 -7.65
CA TYR A 88 -5.31 9.06 -7.40
C TYR A 88 -6.70 9.42 -6.93
N MET A 89 -6.79 10.34 -5.97
CA MET A 89 -8.06 10.86 -5.51
C MET A 89 -7.97 12.34 -5.18
N ARG A 90 -9.08 13.06 -5.31
CA ARG A 90 -9.23 14.40 -4.78
C ARG A 90 -9.69 14.30 -3.33
N TYR A 91 -8.89 14.79 -2.39
CA TYR A 91 -9.18 14.55 -0.97
C TYR A 91 -10.35 15.38 -0.43
N THR A 92 -10.71 16.49 -1.08
CA THR A 92 -11.77 17.39 -0.61
C THR A 92 -13.17 16.76 -0.72
N ASP A 93 -13.41 15.90 -1.72
CA ASP A 93 -14.70 15.27 -1.98
C ASP A 93 -14.64 13.74 -2.13
N GLY A 94 -13.44 13.15 -2.15
CA GLY A 94 -13.24 11.72 -2.31
C GLY A 94 -13.35 11.23 -3.76
N LEU A 95 -13.33 12.12 -4.75
CA LEU A 95 -13.41 11.74 -6.16
C LEU A 95 -12.17 10.93 -6.58
N VAL A 96 -12.36 9.67 -6.97
CA VAL A 96 -11.27 8.80 -7.43
C VAL A 96 -11.09 8.93 -8.94
N LEU A 97 -9.83 9.02 -9.38
CA LEU A 97 -9.48 9.05 -10.80
C LEU A 97 -9.75 7.67 -11.42
N VAL A 98 -10.59 7.64 -12.46
CA VAL A 98 -10.88 6.44 -13.24
C VAL A 98 -10.57 6.72 -14.70
N ARG A 99 -9.54 6.06 -15.24
CA ARG A 99 -9.17 6.13 -16.65
C ARG A 99 -9.56 4.83 -17.35
N TYR A 100 -10.83 4.74 -17.76
CA TYR A 100 -11.37 3.57 -18.45
C TYR A 100 -12.34 3.99 -19.55
N TYR A 101 -12.23 3.39 -20.73
CA TYR A 101 -12.97 3.84 -21.92
C TYR A 101 -14.50 3.78 -21.81
N LYS A 102 -15.05 2.96 -20.89
CA LYS A 102 -16.49 2.92 -20.59
C LYS A 102 -16.90 3.77 -19.38
N ALA A 103 -15.95 4.33 -18.65
CA ALA A 103 -16.24 5.18 -17.51
C ALA A 103 -16.62 6.58 -17.97
N SER A 104 -17.38 7.29 -17.14
CA SER A 104 -17.58 8.73 -17.34
C SER A 104 -16.21 9.44 -17.36
N PRO A 105 -15.94 10.33 -18.32
CA PRO A 105 -14.68 11.06 -18.37
C PRO A 105 -14.58 12.16 -17.31
N TYR A 106 -15.57 12.29 -16.42
CA TYR A 106 -15.66 13.36 -15.44
C TYR A 106 -14.41 13.46 -14.53
N SER A 107 -14.00 12.37 -13.87
CA SER A 107 -12.86 12.41 -12.96
C SER A 107 -11.54 12.66 -13.70
N GLU A 108 -11.38 12.11 -14.91
CA GLU A 108 -10.22 12.38 -15.74
C GLU A 108 -10.13 13.85 -16.20
N LYS A 109 -11.27 14.46 -16.58
CA LYS A 109 -11.32 15.88 -16.95
C LYS A 109 -10.95 16.78 -15.76
N GLN A 110 -11.50 16.50 -14.58
CA GLN A 110 -11.17 17.25 -13.36
C GLN A 110 -9.68 17.11 -13.00
N TYR A 111 -9.15 15.87 -13.01
CA TYR A 111 -7.74 15.61 -12.77
C TYR A 111 -6.82 16.38 -13.73
N ASN A 112 -7.07 16.30 -15.04
CA ASN A 112 -6.23 16.95 -16.03
C ASN A 112 -6.28 18.48 -15.95
N ALA A 113 -7.40 19.06 -15.51
CA ALA A 113 -7.54 20.50 -15.30
C ALA A 113 -6.80 20.98 -14.04
N GLU A 114 -6.74 20.15 -12.99
CA GLU A 114 -6.30 20.57 -11.66
C GLU A 114 -4.88 20.13 -11.30
N ILE A 115 -4.39 18.98 -11.77
CA ILE A 115 -3.15 18.33 -11.27
C ILE A 115 -1.88 19.20 -11.37
N ASN A 116 -1.83 20.13 -12.33
CA ASN A 116 -0.69 21.02 -12.53
C ASN A 116 -0.82 22.34 -11.74
N LEU A 117 -1.90 22.52 -10.99
CA LEU A 117 -2.06 23.69 -10.13
C LEU A 117 -1.10 23.62 -8.92
N PRO A 118 -0.57 24.78 -8.49
CA PRO A 118 0.33 24.88 -7.34
C PRO A 118 -0.28 24.40 -6.01
N ASP A 119 -1.60 24.38 -5.92
CA ASP A 119 -2.41 24.02 -4.76
C ASP A 119 -3.43 22.91 -5.08
N ASN A 120 -3.12 22.04 -6.05
CA ASN A 120 -4.04 21.00 -6.46
C ASN A 120 -4.38 20.03 -5.31
N HIS A 121 -5.64 19.62 -5.24
CA HIS A 121 -6.15 18.74 -4.20
C HIS A 121 -6.04 17.25 -4.55
N TRP A 122 -5.35 16.90 -5.64
CA TRP A 122 -5.19 15.52 -6.06
C TRP A 122 -4.00 14.89 -5.34
N VAL A 123 -4.27 13.80 -4.64
CA VAL A 123 -3.26 13.03 -3.91
C VAL A 123 -3.04 11.69 -4.59
N ARG A 124 -1.79 11.22 -4.57
CA ARG A 124 -1.45 9.87 -5.02
C ARG A 124 -1.39 8.95 -3.81
N VAL A 125 -2.20 7.90 -3.81
CA VAL A 125 -2.27 6.91 -2.73
C VAL A 125 -1.65 5.60 -3.21
N GLY A 126 -0.66 5.12 -2.46
CA GLY A 126 -0.16 3.75 -2.53
C GLY A 126 -0.68 2.95 -1.34
N VAL A 127 -1.15 1.73 -1.59
CA VAL A 127 -1.61 0.80 -0.56
C VAL A 127 -0.69 -0.41 -0.59
N TYR A 128 -0.19 -0.81 0.59
CA TYR A 128 0.76 -1.90 0.73
C TYR A 128 0.31 -2.88 1.81
N ALA A 129 0.36 -4.17 1.52
CA ALA A 129 -0.02 -5.24 2.40
C ALA A 129 0.89 -6.46 2.19
N ASP A 130 0.70 -7.50 3.01
CA ASP A 130 1.44 -8.76 2.89
C ASP A 130 2.97 -8.54 2.88
N LYS A 131 3.75 -9.06 1.92
CA LYS A 131 5.22 -8.83 1.88
C LYS A 131 5.62 -7.36 1.71
N SER A 132 4.74 -6.50 1.21
CA SER A 132 4.99 -5.06 1.09
C SER A 132 4.54 -4.30 2.34
N TYR A 133 3.92 -4.95 3.32
CA TYR A 133 3.47 -4.32 4.55
C TYR A 133 4.65 -3.80 5.36
N TYR A 134 4.64 -2.50 5.68
CA TYR A 134 5.66 -1.86 6.48
C TYR A 134 5.04 -0.94 7.54
N GLY A 135 4.38 -1.55 8.53
CA GLY A 135 3.53 -0.84 9.49
C GLY A 135 4.14 -0.48 10.84
N ASP A 136 5.38 -0.88 11.15
CA ASP A 136 6.01 -0.50 12.43
C ASP A 136 6.63 0.90 12.33
N LEU A 137 5.77 1.93 12.36
CA LEU A 137 6.17 3.32 12.25
C LEU A 137 6.98 3.80 13.45
N THR A 138 6.73 3.25 14.64
CA THR A 138 7.52 3.55 15.83
C THR A 138 8.96 3.12 15.63
N LYS A 139 9.20 1.87 15.21
CA LYS A 139 10.54 1.38 14.92
C LYS A 139 11.21 2.14 13.79
N ARG A 140 10.45 2.59 12.78
CA ARG A 140 10.98 3.46 11.71
C ARG A 140 11.48 4.78 12.23
N LEU A 141 10.68 5.48 13.04
CA LEU A 141 11.09 6.74 13.65
C LEU A 141 12.34 6.51 14.50
N VAL A 142 12.29 5.51 15.38
CA VAL A 142 13.38 5.13 16.26
C VAL A 142 14.67 4.84 15.48
N ASN A 143 14.62 4.06 14.40
CA ASN A 143 15.79 3.78 13.55
C ASN A 143 16.32 5.03 12.82
N SER A 144 15.53 6.09 12.75
CA SER A 144 15.88 7.39 12.17
C SER A 144 16.30 8.42 13.23
N THR A 145 16.34 8.08 14.52
CA THR A 145 16.87 8.95 15.57
C THR A 145 18.20 8.42 16.12
N LEU A 146 18.88 9.22 16.94
CA LEU A 146 20.15 8.84 17.56
C LEU A 146 20.02 7.75 18.62
N GLU A 147 18.83 7.57 19.19
CA GLU A 147 18.61 6.77 20.40
C GLU A 147 18.85 5.26 20.20
N THR A 148 18.75 4.74 18.98
CA THR A 148 18.79 3.28 18.76
C THR A 148 19.61 2.80 17.57
N LYS A 149 20.31 3.67 16.84
CA LYS A 149 21.27 3.18 15.85
C LYS A 149 22.38 2.43 16.59
N ILE A 150 22.38 1.10 16.45
CA ILE A 150 23.49 0.16 16.80
C ILE A 150 24.70 0.39 15.88
N LEU A 151 24.84 1.59 15.31
CA LEU A 151 26.04 2.00 14.62
C LEU A 151 26.90 2.71 15.65
N SER A 152 28.19 2.37 15.67
CA SER A 152 29.13 3.14 16.48
C SER A 152 29.03 4.62 16.09
N LYS A 153 29.20 5.53 17.06
CA LYS A 153 29.25 6.97 16.83
C LYS A 153 30.17 7.33 15.64
N LYS A 154 31.29 6.61 15.50
CA LYS A 154 32.23 6.71 14.38
C LYS A 154 31.58 6.46 13.01
N GLN A 155 30.75 5.42 12.87
CA GLN A 155 30.04 5.15 11.62
C GLN A 155 29.00 6.24 11.31
N LEU A 156 28.28 6.74 12.32
CA LEU A 156 27.36 7.87 12.12
C LEU A 156 28.10 9.12 11.63
N GLU A 157 29.26 9.42 12.22
CA GLU A 157 30.13 10.53 11.80
C GLU A 157 30.66 10.36 10.37
N GLU A 158 31.10 9.14 9.99
CA GLU A 158 31.57 8.79 8.63
C GLU A 158 30.50 9.07 7.56
N PHE A 159 29.22 8.87 7.90
CA PHE A 159 28.10 9.17 7.02
C PHE A 159 27.44 10.54 7.30
N ASN A 160 28.11 11.42 8.04
CA ASN A 160 27.61 12.75 8.42
C ASN A 160 26.19 12.72 9.00
N PHE A 161 25.84 11.66 9.74
CA PHE A 161 24.51 11.46 10.32
C PHE A 161 23.38 11.42 9.28
N ARG A 162 23.66 10.94 8.07
CA ARG A 162 22.63 10.76 7.03
C ARG A 162 21.45 9.93 7.53
N GLY A 163 20.25 10.45 7.31
CA GLY A 163 18.99 9.81 7.72
C GLY A 163 18.73 9.85 9.23
N ILE A 164 19.47 10.67 9.97
CA ILE A 164 19.21 10.94 11.38
C ILE A 164 18.42 12.23 11.53
N TYR A 165 17.40 12.15 12.36
CA TYR A 165 16.51 13.24 12.74
C TYR A 165 16.65 13.53 14.24
N LEU A 166 16.54 14.82 14.57
CA LEU A 166 16.53 15.30 15.95
C LEU A 166 15.11 15.80 16.27
N PRO A 167 14.52 15.38 17.41
CA PRO A 167 13.25 15.93 17.85
C PRO A 167 13.37 17.42 18.13
N THR A 168 12.28 18.15 17.92
CA THR A 168 12.14 19.55 18.34
C THR A 168 10.95 19.71 19.29
N ASP A 169 10.87 20.85 19.95
CA ASP A 169 9.70 21.27 20.74
C ASP A 169 8.63 21.97 19.87
N GLU A 170 8.86 22.06 18.56
CA GLU A 170 7.93 22.66 17.60
C GLU A 170 6.83 21.67 17.20
N TYR A 171 5.60 22.15 17.16
CA TYR A 171 4.44 21.44 16.64
C TYR A 171 3.82 22.22 15.49
N GLU A 172 3.43 21.50 14.43
CA GLU A 172 2.70 22.07 13.31
C GLU A 172 1.49 21.17 13.00
N TYR A 173 0.28 21.73 13.08
CA TYR A 173 -0.97 20.99 12.86
C TYR A 173 -1.07 19.69 13.68
N ASP A 174 -0.76 19.77 14.97
CA ASP A 174 -0.69 18.65 15.93
C ASP A 174 0.40 17.60 15.67
N LEU A 175 1.37 17.88 14.79
CA LEU A 175 2.48 17.00 14.51
C LEU A 175 3.77 17.51 15.16
N GLN A 176 4.46 16.65 15.91
CA GLN A 176 5.79 16.98 16.43
C GLN A 176 6.78 17.05 15.27
N LYS A 177 7.52 18.14 15.17
CA LYS A 177 8.53 18.32 14.13
C LYS A 177 9.88 17.73 14.54
N TYR A 178 10.52 17.11 13.56
CA TYR A 178 11.84 16.51 13.61
C TYR A 178 12.65 17.07 12.45
N VAL A 179 13.87 17.52 12.75
CA VAL A 179 14.76 18.14 11.75
C VAL A 179 15.94 17.23 11.44
N PRO A 180 16.43 17.21 10.19
CA PRO A 180 17.62 16.43 9.84
C PRO A 180 18.84 16.92 10.61
N HIS A 181 19.74 15.99 10.93
CA HIS A 181 20.94 16.30 11.71
C HIS A 181 21.78 17.42 11.04
N PRO A 182 22.23 18.47 11.76
CA PRO A 182 22.91 19.62 11.19
C PRO A 182 24.16 19.29 10.34
N GLU A 183 24.95 18.30 10.76
CA GLU A 183 26.11 17.84 9.97
C GLU A 183 25.71 17.24 8.61
N TRP A 184 24.57 16.56 8.53
CA TRP A 184 24.04 16.07 7.26
C TRP A 184 23.62 17.23 6.37
N VAL A 185 22.89 18.20 6.92
CA VAL A 185 22.46 19.42 6.19
C VAL A 185 23.67 20.17 5.64
N LYS A 186 24.70 20.38 6.47
CA LYS A 186 25.96 21.04 6.07
C LYS A 186 26.68 20.27 4.96
N ARG A 187 26.78 18.95 5.06
CA ARG A 187 27.37 18.09 4.03
C ARG A 187 26.60 18.18 2.71
N ASN A 188 25.27 18.19 2.79
CA ASN A 188 24.38 18.23 1.63
C ASN A 188 24.49 19.57 0.88
N LYS A 189 24.47 20.71 1.59
CA LYS A 189 24.72 22.04 1.00
C LYS A 189 26.07 22.13 0.30
N LYS A 190 27.13 21.53 0.89
CA LYS A 190 28.45 21.44 0.26
C LYS A 190 28.47 20.56 -1.01
N LEU A 191 27.64 19.51 -1.08
CA LEU A 191 27.52 18.68 -2.29
C LEU A 191 26.90 19.47 -3.43
N ILE A 192 25.83 20.21 -3.17
CA ILE A 192 25.16 21.03 -4.17
C ILE A 192 26.09 22.11 -4.71
N ALA A 193 26.80 22.83 -3.84
CA ALA A 193 27.71 23.89 -4.28
C ALA A 193 28.84 23.38 -5.21
N LYS A 194 29.13 22.07 -5.21
CA LYS A 194 30.13 21.45 -6.10
C LYS A 194 29.52 20.84 -7.38
N ASN A 195 28.20 20.70 -7.47
CA ASN A 195 27.53 20.00 -8.56
C ASN A 195 26.80 20.98 -9.49
N THR A 196 27.34 21.22 -10.68
CA THR A 196 26.75 22.12 -11.70
C THR A 196 25.69 21.41 -12.56
N GLY A 197 24.65 20.85 -11.93
CA GLY A 197 23.56 20.23 -12.70
C GLY A 197 22.37 19.66 -11.93
N SER A 198 22.45 19.48 -10.61
CA SER A 198 21.30 19.07 -9.77
C SER A 198 21.31 19.84 -8.45
N ASN A 199 20.31 20.70 -8.26
CA ASN A 199 20.10 21.51 -7.06
C ASN A 199 19.24 20.80 -5.99
N ILE A 200 19.09 19.47 -6.07
CA ILE A 200 18.23 18.72 -5.14
C ILE A 200 19.03 18.34 -3.90
N LEU A 201 18.62 18.83 -2.72
CA LEU A 201 19.18 18.38 -1.44
C LEU A 201 18.58 17.00 -1.11
N TYR A 202 19.40 15.95 -1.08
CA TYR A 202 18.91 14.59 -0.83
C TYR A 202 18.68 14.33 0.66
N ASN A 203 17.51 13.82 1.04
CA ASN A 203 17.22 13.30 2.39
C ASN A 203 17.43 14.33 3.53
N ILE A 204 17.05 15.59 3.32
CA ILE A 204 17.02 16.63 4.36
C ILE A 204 15.59 17.13 4.59
N ASP A 205 14.64 16.23 4.37
CA ASP A 205 13.23 16.53 4.45
C ASP A 205 12.88 16.89 5.89
N ASP A 206 11.87 17.73 6.10
CA ASP A 206 11.31 17.87 7.45
C ASP A 206 10.48 16.62 7.75
N LEU A 207 10.57 16.10 8.97
CA LEU A 207 9.77 14.98 9.44
C LEU A 207 8.75 15.46 10.47
N TYR A 208 7.50 15.10 10.27
CA TYR A 208 6.39 15.41 11.16
C TYR A 208 5.80 14.10 11.66
N VAL A 209 5.51 14.02 12.97
CA VAL A 209 5.16 12.78 13.64
C VAL A 209 3.90 12.97 14.49
N GLU A 210 2.91 12.11 14.28
CA GLU A 210 1.80 11.91 15.22
C GLU A 210 2.10 10.70 16.10
N LYS A 211 1.94 10.85 17.41
CA LYS A 211 2.02 9.76 18.39
C LYS A 211 0.71 9.65 19.15
N ASN A 212 0.37 8.43 19.57
CA ASN A 212 -0.68 8.22 20.55
C ASN A 212 -0.18 8.51 21.98
N GLU A 213 -1.08 8.43 22.97
CA GLU A 213 -0.76 8.68 24.38
C GLU A 213 0.32 7.73 24.95
N GLN A 214 0.48 6.54 24.37
CA GLN A 214 1.50 5.56 24.76
C GLN A 214 2.84 5.79 24.04
N GLY A 215 2.95 6.84 23.22
CA GLY A 215 4.15 7.17 22.45
C GLY A 215 4.32 6.36 21.15
N ASN A 216 3.35 5.51 20.78
CA ASN A 216 3.39 4.80 19.51
C ASN A 216 3.12 5.76 18.36
N VAL A 217 3.92 5.66 17.30
CA VAL A 217 3.77 6.50 16.11
C VAL A 217 2.59 6.01 15.28
N LEU A 218 1.63 6.90 15.05
CA LEU A 218 0.45 6.64 14.22
C LEU A 218 0.66 7.09 12.77
N THR A 219 1.35 8.22 12.60
CA THR A 219 1.55 8.87 11.30
C THR A 219 2.96 9.43 11.21
N LEU A 220 3.63 9.19 10.07
CA LEU A 220 4.88 9.85 9.69
C LEU A 220 4.65 10.66 8.42
N ILE A 221 5.06 11.93 8.40
CA ILE A 221 4.99 12.77 7.21
C ILE A 221 6.37 13.36 6.92
N THR A 222 6.96 13.01 5.78
CA THR A 222 8.21 13.64 5.30
C THR A 222 7.88 14.65 4.22
N CYS A 223 8.32 15.89 4.37
CA CYS A 223 8.11 16.93 3.36
C CYS A 223 9.45 17.33 2.73
N GLY A 224 9.54 17.12 1.42
CA GLY A 224 10.75 17.35 0.65
C GLY A 224 11.22 18.80 0.70
N TYR A 225 12.53 18.99 0.69
CA TYR A 225 13.10 20.32 0.51
C TYR A 225 12.89 20.82 -0.93
N SER A 226 12.43 22.06 -1.07
CA SER A 226 12.42 22.78 -2.34
C SER A 226 12.64 24.27 -2.07
N GLU A 227 13.39 24.92 -2.95
CA GLU A 227 13.53 26.39 -2.98
C GLU A 227 12.20 27.08 -3.31
N ASN A 228 11.30 26.38 -4.00
CA ASN A 228 9.91 26.80 -4.17
C ASN A 228 9.03 26.07 -3.15
N PRO A 229 8.56 26.73 -2.07
CA PRO A 229 7.76 26.10 -1.01
C PRO A 229 6.47 25.44 -1.51
N ILE A 230 5.86 26.02 -2.55
CA ILE A 230 4.62 25.54 -3.15
C ILE A 230 4.83 24.21 -3.87
N ALA A 231 6.00 24.02 -4.48
CA ALA A 231 6.35 22.77 -5.16
C ALA A 231 6.80 21.65 -4.20
N ARG A 232 6.91 21.91 -2.89
CA ARG A 232 7.29 20.89 -1.91
C ARG A 232 6.21 19.83 -1.84
N GLN A 233 6.62 18.57 -1.93
CA GLN A 233 5.73 17.43 -1.74
C GLN A 233 5.94 16.82 -0.37
N CYS A 234 4.85 16.42 0.26
CA CYS A 234 4.84 15.62 1.46
C CYS A 234 4.45 14.19 1.13
N LYS A 235 5.08 13.24 1.82
CA LYS A 235 4.71 11.84 1.85
C LYS A 235 4.23 11.52 3.25
N GLN A 236 2.96 11.17 3.38
CA GLN A 236 2.36 10.69 4.62
C GLN A 236 2.26 9.18 4.62
N GLU A 237 2.59 8.56 5.75
CA GLU A 237 2.55 7.12 5.96
C GLU A 237 1.81 6.79 7.26
N PHE A 238 0.83 5.90 7.18
CA PHE A 238 0.03 5.42 8.31
C PHE A 238 -0.46 3.99 8.05
N VAL A 239 -0.94 3.32 9.09
CA VAL A 239 -1.46 1.93 9.03
C VAL A 239 -2.98 1.90 9.17
N LEU A 240 -3.61 0.84 8.66
CA LEU A 240 -5.04 0.55 8.80
C LEU A 240 -5.34 -0.48 9.89
N GLU A 241 -4.39 -0.76 10.77
CA GLU A 241 -4.60 -1.66 11.91
C GLU A 241 -5.51 -0.99 12.97
N PRO A 242 -6.38 -1.76 13.65
CA PRO A 242 -6.52 -3.23 13.58
C PRO A 242 -7.47 -3.71 12.46
N GLU A 243 -8.13 -2.82 11.71
CA GLU A 243 -9.17 -3.22 10.76
C GLU A 243 -8.61 -4.06 9.59
N MET A 244 -7.40 -3.74 9.15
CA MET A 244 -6.71 -4.39 8.03
C MET A 244 -5.19 -4.26 8.21
N LYS A 245 -4.45 -5.35 8.02
CA LYS A 245 -2.97 -5.35 8.04
C LYS A 245 -2.40 -4.78 6.74
N ALA A 246 -2.64 -3.49 6.52
CA ALA A 246 -2.20 -2.72 5.36
C ALA A 246 -1.71 -1.34 5.80
N SER A 247 -0.78 -0.78 5.04
CA SER A 247 -0.22 0.56 5.24
C SER A 247 -0.45 1.41 4.00
N LEU A 248 -0.70 2.70 4.19
CA LEU A 248 -0.86 3.68 3.11
C LEU A 248 0.35 4.59 3.02
N SER A 249 0.70 4.98 1.79
CA SER A 249 1.61 6.09 1.50
C SER A 249 0.89 7.08 0.61
N ILE A 250 0.75 8.32 1.07
CA ILE A 250 0.05 9.38 0.34
C ILE A 250 1.03 10.48 -0.03
N LEU A 251 1.10 10.83 -1.31
CA LEU A 251 1.84 12.00 -1.80
C LEU A 251 0.86 13.15 -2.05
N PHE A 252 1.16 14.31 -1.47
CA PHE A 252 0.39 15.56 -1.63
C PHE A 252 1.31 16.78 -1.56
N GLN A 253 0.83 17.96 -1.95
CA GLN A 253 1.61 19.20 -1.88
C GLN A 253 1.65 19.76 -0.45
N ARG A 254 2.80 20.32 -0.03
CA ARG A 254 3.04 20.82 1.33
C ARG A 254 2.01 21.86 1.81
N VAL A 255 1.44 22.62 0.88
CA VAL A 255 0.37 23.59 1.17
C VAL A 255 -0.84 22.95 1.85
N HIS A 256 -1.05 21.65 1.61
CA HIS A 256 -2.14 20.85 2.19
C HIS A 256 -1.74 20.09 3.46
N LEU A 257 -0.57 20.39 4.07
CA LEU A 257 -0.17 19.73 5.31
C LEU A 257 -1.21 19.95 6.41
N GLN A 258 -1.85 21.10 6.49
CA GLN A 258 -2.93 21.36 7.46
C GLN A 258 -4.10 20.37 7.36
N ASP A 259 -4.32 19.79 6.17
CA ASP A 259 -5.42 18.86 5.89
C ASP A 259 -5.00 17.39 6.02
N TRP A 260 -3.82 17.09 6.58
CA TRP A 260 -3.26 15.73 6.62
C TRP A 260 -4.21 14.68 7.25
N LYS A 261 -5.00 15.08 8.27
CA LYS A 261 -6.02 14.22 8.90
C LYS A 261 -7.17 13.92 7.93
N LEU A 262 -7.64 14.93 7.19
CA LEU A 262 -8.71 14.76 6.20
C LEU A 262 -8.25 13.89 5.02
N ILE A 263 -7.04 14.12 4.53
CA ILE A 263 -6.39 13.31 3.48
C ILE A 263 -6.36 11.83 3.91
N GLN A 264 -5.90 11.56 5.13
CA GLN A 264 -5.85 10.22 5.71
C GLN A 264 -7.23 9.57 5.84
N GLN A 265 -8.22 10.30 6.36
CA GLN A 265 -9.59 9.81 6.52
C GLN A 265 -10.22 9.43 5.17
N GLN A 266 -10.03 10.27 4.16
CA GLN A 266 -10.63 10.06 2.84
C GLN A 266 -9.97 8.89 2.10
N ALA A 267 -8.64 8.77 2.18
CA ALA A 267 -7.95 7.60 1.63
C ALA A 267 -8.34 6.31 2.34
N LYS A 268 -8.49 6.33 3.68
CA LYS A 268 -9.00 5.19 4.47
C LYS A 268 -10.40 4.79 3.98
N LYS A 269 -11.31 5.75 3.79
CA LYS A 269 -12.67 5.51 3.30
C LYS A 269 -12.69 4.85 1.92
N VAL A 270 -11.86 5.32 0.98
CA VAL A 270 -11.76 4.71 -0.36
C VAL A 270 -11.28 3.26 -0.26
N VAL A 271 -10.21 2.99 0.49
CA VAL A 271 -9.67 1.62 0.64
C VAL A 271 -10.67 0.68 1.31
N GLN A 272 -11.36 1.16 2.35
CA GLN A 272 -12.40 0.38 3.02
C GLN A 272 -13.60 0.08 2.11
N GLY A 273 -13.90 0.95 1.15
CA GLY A 273 -14.95 0.75 0.15
C GLY A 273 -14.72 -0.45 -0.77
N PHE A 274 -13.49 -0.99 -0.85
CA PHE A 274 -13.19 -2.19 -1.61
C PHE A 274 -13.52 -3.49 -0.88
N ILE A 275 -13.72 -3.45 0.43
CA ILE A 275 -13.98 -4.64 1.24
C ILE A 275 -15.33 -5.24 0.85
N VAL A 276 -15.36 -6.55 0.68
CA VAL A 276 -16.61 -7.30 0.43
C VAL A 276 -17.03 -8.09 1.65
N ASP A 277 -18.34 -8.19 1.87
CA ASP A 277 -18.91 -9.01 2.94
C ASP A 277 -18.71 -10.51 2.63
N PRO A 278 -18.15 -11.31 3.55
CA PRO A 278 -17.96 -12.75 3.36
C PRO A 278 -19.25 -13.52 3.07
N ILE A 279 -20.40 -13.01 3.54
CA ILE A 279 -21.72 -13.62 3.33
C ILE A 279 -22.12 -13.57 1.85
N LYS A 280 -21.84 -12.46 1.16
CA LYS A 280 -22.14 -12.30 -0.28
C LYS A 280 -21.20 -13.10 -1.18
N ILE A 281 -20.03 -13.50 -0.68
CA ILE A 281 -19.08 -14.35 -1.41
C ILE A 281 -19.65 -15.76 -1.63
N LYS A 282 -20.40 -16.29 -0.66
CA LYS A 282 -21.00 -17.64 -0.75
C LYS A 282 -22.14 -17.72 -1.77
N ASP A 283 -22.89 -16.64 -1.98
CA ASP A 283 -23.98 -16.59 -2.95
C ASP A 283 -23.49 -16.46 -4.39
N GLY A 284 -22.28 -15.94 -4.61
CA GLY A 284 -21.60 -15.92 -5.92
C GLY A 284 -20.85 -17.22 -6.27
N MET A 285 -20.87 -18.22 -5.39
CA MET A 285 -20.30 -19.57 -5.63
C MET A 285 -21.37 -20.61 -6.01
N LYS A 286 -22.61 -20.18 -6.31
CA LYS A 286 -23.70 -21.03 -6.81
C LYS A 286 -23.90 -20.88 -8.31
#